data_AF-A0A3D0ZQ00-F1
#
_entry.id   AF-A0A3D0ZQ00-F1
#
_cell.length_a   1.000
_cell.length_b   1.000
_cell.length_c   1.000
_cell.angle_alpha   90.00
_cell.angle_beta   90.00
_cell.angle_gamma   90.00
#
_symmetry.space_group_name_H-M   'P 1'
#
loop_
_entity.id
_entity.type
_entity.pdbx_description
1 polymer ?
#
loop_
_entity_poly.entity_id
_entity_poly.type
_entity_poly.pdbx_seq_one_letter_code
_entity_poly.pdbx_strand_id
1 'polypeptide(L)'
;MFQDKQLFIYIVIALTSYLFGLGLKNKYFIKLQHSFVRHSLPLTAILFIMGFFTKYNNLQQAIFTFASVYFGLWLQSQSQKMQQKRVEKYYSGLLWHELRFIIFRLENVQKNFTFYLENPDFLTPAYGRYSSIVDMIVTVKYSTHMAFLNSNAVSTLTEDAVYNAIEIAYDNLEHLKAHVRIIDSDFKNKTQLYNEILKGNPNKHLIEVLLNDIKMKLRSVAEEVAITKRSAVMANAVLNEHLNSMGVVSDTSELRTSILLPEDITFIEQSIRAVPISIEDVENRLKQEPEQQ
;
A
#
# COMPACT_ATOMS: atom_id res chain seq x y z
N MET A 1 45.87 33.77 -28.38
CA MET A 1 45.04 33.93 -29.60
C MET A 1 44.48 32.61 -30.14
N PHE A 2 45.25 31.52 -30.22
CA PHE A 2 44.71 30.20 -30.67
C PHE A 2 43.93 29.43 -29.58
N GLN A 3 44.30 29.55 -28.29
CA GLN A 3 43.59 28.89 -27.17
C GLN A 3 42.19 29.45 -26.91
N ASP A 4 41.98 30.76 -27.13
CA ASP A 4 40.72 31.43 -26.79
C ASP A 4 39.61 31.15 -27.82
N LYS A 5 39.98 31.03 -29.11
CA LYS A 5 39.05 30.60 -30.18
C LYS A 5 38.61 29.15 -29.98
N GLN A 6 39.52 28.28 -29.55
CA GLN A 6 39.20 26.90 -29.23
C GLN A 6 38.25 26.81 -28.03
N LEU A 7 38.48 27.58 -26.97
CA LEU A 7 37.59 27.62 -25.80
C LEU A 7 36.17 28.05 -26.18
N PHE A 8 36.03 29.11 -26.99
CA PHE A 8 34.72 29.57 -27.47
C PHE A 8 34.01 28.51 -28.32
N ILE A 9 34.74 27.83 -29.21
CA ILE A 9 34.21 26.73 -30.02
C ILE A 9 33.76 25.56 -29.13
N TYR A 10 34.53 25.20 -28.10
CA TYR A 10 34.13 24.15 -27.14
C TYR A 10 32.88 24.53 -26.35
N ILE A 11 32.75 25.80 -25.94
CA ILE A 11 31.57 26.32 -25.24
C ILE A 11 30.34 26.26 -26.14
N VAL A 12 30.46 26.71 -27.39
CA VAL A 12 29.36 26.67 -28.38
C VAL A 12 28.96 25.23 -28.71
N ILE A 13 29.93 24.33 -28.94
CA ILE A 13 29.69 22.90 -29.21
C ILE A 13 28.99 22.23 -28.02
N ALA A 14 29.41 22.52 -26.79
CA ALA A 14 28.78 22.00 -25.57
C ALA A 14 27.34 22.52 -25.42
N LEU A 15 27.08 23.81 -25.71
CA LEU A 15 25.74 24.39 -25.68
C LEU A 15 24.84 23.76 -26.75
N THR A 16 25.32 23.65 -27.98
CA THR A 16 24.54 23.04 -29.07
C THR A 16 24.28 21.57 -28.82
N SER A 17 25.25 20.81 -28.31
CA SER A 17 25.07 19.40 -27.95
C SER A 17 24.04 19.21 -26.82
N TYR A 18 24.03 20.11 -25.84
CA TYR A 18 23.06 20.08 -24.74
C TYR A 18 21.64 20.46 -25.22
N LEU A 19 21.51 21.49 -26.05
CA LEU A 19 20.24 21.90 -26.66
C LEU A 19 19.68 20.82 -27.61
N PHE A 20 20.55 20.11 -28.34
CA PHE A 20 20.16 18.96 -29.17
C PHE A 20 19.69 17.77 -28.31
N GLY A 21 20.28 17.58 -27.11
CA GLY A 21 19.89 16.54 -26.16
C GLY A 21 18.49 16.74 -25.54
N LEU A 22 18.01 17.99 -25.41
CA LEU A 22 16.67 18.29 -24.91
C LEU A 22 15.54 17.81 -25.84
N GLY A 23 15.82 17.62 -27.14
CA GLY A 23 14.84 17.17 -28.14
C GLY A 23 14.70 15.65 -28.27
N LEU A 24 15.62 14.86 -27.71
CA LEU A 24 15.70 13.42 -27.97
C LEU A 24 15.49 12.60 -26.69
N LYS A 25 14.40 11.82 -26.64
CA LYS A 25 14.04 10.90 -25.55
C LYS A 25 14.92 9.62 -25.51
N ASN A 26 16.23 9.74 -25.69
CA ASN A 26 17.14 8.61 -25.70
C ASN A 26 17.79 8.39 -24.31
N LYS A 27 17.76 7.16 -23.78
CA LYS A 27 18.34 6.77 -22.47
C LYS A 27 19.81 7.19 -22.30
N TYR A 28 20.60 7.17 -23.37
CA TYR A 28 22.01 7.60 -23.32
C TYR A 28 22.17 9.11 -23.10
N PHE A 29 21.30 9.92 -23.71
CA PHE A 29 21.30 11.38 -23.54
C PHE A 29 20.83 11.78 -22.14
N ILE A 30 19.90 11.05 -21.53
CA ILE A 30 19.47 11.26 -20.15
C ILE A 30 20.64 11.03 -19.17
N LYS A 31 21.44 9.97 -19.35
CA LYS A 31 22.66 9.73 -18.55
C LYS A 31 23.70 10.85 -18.73
N LEU A 32 23.90 11.32 -19.95
CA LEU A 32 24.81 12.41 -20.25
C LEU A 32 24.33 13.71 -19.59
N GLN A 33 23.05 14.04 -19.73
CA GLN A 33 22.39 15.18 -19.08
C GLN A 33 22.52 15.13 -17.55
N HIS A 34 22.34 13.95 -16.95
CA HIS A 34 22.54 13.74 -15.51
C HIS A 34 23.99 13.99 -15.07
N SER A 35 24.98 13.53 -15.85
CA SER A 35 26.40 13.80 -15.60
C SER A 35 26.70 15.31 -15.67
N PHE A 36 26.19 16.00 -16.69
CA PHE A 36 26.32 17.45 -16.85
C PHE A 36 25.68 18.22 -15.68
N VAL A 37 24.46 17.86 -15.26
CA VAL A 37 23.75 18.49 -14.14
C VAL A 37 24.42 18.22 -12.78
N ARG A 38 25.12 17.09 -12.61
CA ARG A 38 25.83 16.77 -11.37
C ARG A 38 27.08 17.64 -11.18
N HIS A 39 27.75 17.98 -12.27
CA HIS A 39 28.93 18.84 -12.26
C HIS A 39 28.63 20.31 -12.60
N SER A 40 27.35 20.67 -12.76
CA SER A 40 27.01 21.98 -13.28
C SER A 40 27.29 23.12 -12.31
N LEU A 41 27.02 22.95 -11.01
CA LEU A 41 27.27 23.99 -10.02
C LEU A 41 28.76 24.39 -9.91
N PRO A 42 29.72 23.46 -9.75
CA PRO A 42 31.14 23.81 -9.74
C PRO A 42 31.61 24.35 -11.09
N LEU A 43 31.09 23.84 -12.22
CA LEU A 43 31.40 24.39 -13.54
C LEU A 43 30.90 25.84 -13.69
N THR A 44 29.68 26.12 -13.22
CA THR A 44 29.09 27.47 -13.23
C THR A 44 29.92 28.42 -12.36
N ALA A 45 30.34 27.98 -11.17
CA ALA A 45 31.21 28.77 -10.29
C ALA A 45 32.57 29.07 -10.95
N ILE A 46 33.19 28.07 -11.59
CA ILE A 46 34.45 28.25 -12.33
C ILE A 46 34.26 29.26 -13.47
N LEU A 47 33.15 29.18 -14.22
CA LEU A 47 32.85 30.09 -15.32
C LEU A 47 32.59 31.52 -14.81
N PHE A 48 31.87 31.69 -13.71
CA PHE A 48 31.71 33.01 -13.07
C PHE A 48 33.06 33.60 -12.65
N ILE A 49 33.91 32.80 -11.98
CA ILE A 49 35.26 33.21 -11.59
C ILE A 49 36.09 33.60 -12.82
N MET A 50 36.10 32.77 -13.87
CA MET A 50 36.79 33.09 -15.13
C MET A 50 36.26 34.38 -15.78
N GLY A 51 34.95 34.62 -15.75
CA GLY A 51 34.33 35.85 -16.23
C GLY A 51 34.85 37.11 -15.51
N PHE A 52 35.13 37.04 -14.20
CA PHE A 52 35.73 38.14 -13.45
C PHE A 52 37.20 38.39 -13.79
N PHE A 53 37.97 37.35 -14.15
CA PHE A 53 39.39 37.48 -14.48
C PHE A 53 39.66 37.73 -15.98
N THR A 54 38.62 37.70 -16.83
CA THR A 54 38.76 37.90 -18.27
C THR A 54 38.84 39.39 -18.61
N LYS A 55 39.92 39.81 -19.28
CA LYS A 55 40.16 41.22 -19.67
C LYS A 55 39.45 41.67 -20.96
N TYR A 56 38.88 40.74 -21.73
CA TYR A 56 38.22 41.04 -23.00
C TYR A 56 36.71 41.13 -22.82
N ASN A 57 36.13 42.31 -23.01
CA ASN A 57 34.70 42.58 -22.75
C ASN A 57 33.75 41.59 -23.48
N ASN A 58 34.01 41.27 -24.75
CA ASN A 58 33.15 40.34 -25.52
C ASN A 58 33.24 38.90 -25.00
N LEU A 59 34.43 38.43 -24.61
CA LEU A 59 34.63 37.10 -24.06
C LEU A 59 34.05 37.01 -22.64
N GLN A 60 34.24 38.05 -21.85
CA GLN A 60 33.64 38.20 -20.52
C GLN A 60 32.11 38.15 -20.60
N GLN A 61 31.50 38.90 -21.52
CA GLN A 61 30.05 38.87 -21.73
C GLN A 61 29.57 37.49 -22.18
N ALA A 62 30.31 36.81 -23.08
CA ALA A 62 29.98 35.45 -23.52
C ALA A 62 30.05 34.44 -22.36
N ILE A 63 31.09 34.52 -21.52
CA ILE A 63 31.26 33.64 -20.34
C ILE A 63 30.13 33.87 -19.34
N PHE A 64 29.79 35.12 -19.01
CA PHE A 64 28.68 35.42 -18.11
C PHE A 64 27.32 34.99 -18.66
N THR A 65 27.04 35.25 -19.94
CA THR A 65 25.80 34.82 -20.59
C THR A 65 25.66 33.30 -20.55
N PHE A 66 26.75 32.58 -20.85
CA PHE A 66 26.78 31.12 -20.80
C PHE A 66 26.59 30.59 -19.38
N ALA A 67 27.28 31.16 -18.39
CA ALA A 67 27.14 30.78 -16.98
C ALA A 67 25.70 31.02 -16.47
N SER A 68 25.06 32.13 -16.84
CA SER A 68 23.66 32.43 -16.47
C SER A 68 22.65 31.46 -17.08
N VAL A 69 22.77 31.15 -18.38
CA VAL A 69 21.90 30.16 -19.05
C VAL A 69 22.06 28.79 -18.41
N TYR A 70 23.30 28.37 -18.16
CA TYR A 70 23.62 27.09 -17.57
C TYR A 70 23.13 26.98 -16.12
N PHE A 71 23.27 28.05 -15.34
CA PHE A 71 22.69 28.16 -14.00
C PHE A 71 21.16 28.08 -14.00
N GLY A 72 20.50 28.76 -14.96
CA GLY A 72 19.05 28.68 -15.13
C GLY A 72 18.54 27.26 -15.43
N LEU A 73 19.24 26.54 -16.29
CA LEU A 73 18.94 25.13 -16.60
C LEU A 73 19.17 24.21 -15.39
N TRP A 74 20.23 24.44 -14.62
CA TRP A 74 20.44 23.72 -13.37
C TRP A 74 19.32 24.00 -12.37
N LEU A 75 18.93 25.27 -12.17
CA LEU A 75 17.81 25.64 -11.30
C LEU A 75 16.50 24.98 -11.74
N GLN A 76 16.22 24.92 -13.05
CA GLN A 76 15.05 24.22 -13.59
C GLN A 76 15.09 22.72 -13.26
N SER A 77 16.24 22.06 -13.41
CA SER A 77 16.40 20.64 -13.05
C SER A 77 16.25 20.41 -11.54
N GLN A 78 16.80 21.27 -10.70
CA GLN A 78 16.61 21.18 -9.24
C GLN A 78 15.15 21.42 -8.85
N SER A 79 14.48 22.38 -9.49
CA SER A 79 13.06 22.66 -9.28
C SER A 79 12.19 21.44 -9.61
N GLN A 80 12.44 20.77 -10.75
CA GLN A 80 11.74 19.55 -11.13
C GLN A 80 11.99 18.41 -10.13
N LYS A 81 13.24 18.19 -9.69
CA LYS A 81 13.57 17.18 -8.66
C LYS A 81 12.90 17.48 -7.32
N MET A 82 12.85 18.75 -6.91
CA MET A 82 12.14 19.17 -5.70
C MET A 82 10.63 18.96 -5.83
N GLN A 83 10.04 19.23 -6.99
CA GLN A 83 8.63 18.97 -7.24
C GLN A 83 8.31 17.48 -7.20
N GLN A 84 9.16 16.64 -7.81
CA GLN A 84 9.04 15.18 -7.75
C GLN A 84 9.10 14.68 -6.30
N LYS A 85 10.09 15.10 -5.51
CA LYS A 85 10.19 14.75 -4.09
C LYS A 85 8.96 15.16 -3.26
N ARG A 86 8.37 16.32 -3.55
CA ARG A 86 7.14 16.77 -2.87
C ARG A 86 5.95 15.88 -3.21
N VAL A 87 5.79 15.53 -4.49
CA VAL A 87 4.72 14.65 -4.96
C VAL A 87 4.85 13.26 -4.35
N GLU A 88 6.07 12.70 -4.34
CA GLU A 88 6.37 11.43 -3.71
C GLU A 88 6.04 11.44 -2.22
N LYS A 89 6.59 12.42 -1.48
CA LYS A 89 6.31 12.59 -0.04
C LYS A 89 4.81 12.72 0.27
N TYR A 90 4.06 13.43 -0.58
CA TYR A 90 2.61 13.57 -0.43
C TYR A 90 1.90 12.22 -0.58
N TYR A 91 2.14 11.48 -1.66
CA TYR A 91 1.49 10.19 -1.88
C TYR A 91 1.94 9.13 -0.86
N SER A 92 3.22 9.06 -0.53
CA SER A 92 3.73 8.16 0.52
C SER A 92 3.07 8.45 1.87
N GLY A 93 2.86 9.71 2.23
CA GLY A 93 2.13 10.07 3.46
C GLY A 93 0.66 9.64 3.43
N LEU A 94 -0.02 9.81 2.31
CA LEU A 94 -1.42 9.38 2.18
C LEU A 94 -1.55 7.84 2.22
N LEU A 95 -0.67 7.12 1.54
CA LEU A 95 -0.63 5.65 1.55
C LEU A 95 -0.37 5.11 2.95
N TRP A 96 0.51 5.77 3.71
CA TRP A 96 0.79 5.42 5.10
C TRP A 96 -0.48 5.55 5.98
N HIS A 97 -1.24 6.63 5.81
CA HIS A 97 -2.52 6.78 6.52
C HIS A 97 -3.56 5.73 6.09
N GLU A 98 -3.66 5.43 4.80
CA GLU A 98 -4.59 4.43 4.27
C GLU A 98 -4.26 3.02 4.78
N LEU A 99 -2.97 2.63 4.79
CA LEU A 99 -2.51 1.36 5.34
C LEU A 99 -2.81 1.24 6.84
N ARG A 100 -2.60 2.29 7.64
CA ARG A 100 -2.97 2.28 9.07
C ARG A 100 -4.47 2.11 9.28
N PHE A 101 -5.28 2.73 8.43
CA PHE A 101 -6.72 2.54 8.46
C PHE A 101 -7.11 1.09 8.12
N ILE A 102 -6.49 0.50 7.08
CA ILE A 102 -6.68 -0.91 6.72
C ILE A 102 -6.34 -1.82 7.90
N ILE A 103 -5.17 -1.63 8.53
CA ILE A 103 -4.71 -2.42 9.69
C ILE A 103 -5.74 -2.34 10.82
N PHE A 104 -6.16 -1.13 11.20
CA PHE A 104 -7.15 -0.92 12.26
C PHE A 104 -8.48 -1.63 11.97
N ARG A 105 -8.94 -1.60 10.71
CA ARG A 105 -10.17 -2.30 10.31
C ARG A 105 -10.01 -3.82 10.41
N LEU A 106 -8.89 -4.37 9.96
CA LEU A 106 -8.63 -5.81 10.04
C LEU A 106 -8.44 -6.31 11.47
N GLU A 107 -7.88 -5.50 12.37
CA GLU A 107 -7.84 -5.80 13.80
C GLU A 107 -9.24 -5.86 14.42
N ASN A 108 -10.13 -4.97 14.02
CA ASN A 108 -11.52 -5.02 14.48
C ASN A 108 -12.26 -6.25 13.93
N VAL A 109 -11.98 -6.64 12.68
CA VAL A 109 -12.49 -7.90 12.14
C VAL A 109 -11.98 -9.06 12.98
N GLN A 110 -10.67 -9.16 13.21
CA GLN A 110 -10.02 -10.23 13.99
C GLN A 110 -10.65 -10.40 15.38
N LYS A 111 -10.92 -9.29 16.08
CA LYS A 111 -11.57 -9.30 17.41
C LYS A 111 -13.01 -9.82 17.39
N ASN A 112 -13.72 -9.65 16.27
CA ASN A 112 -15.13 -10.02 16.14
C ASN A 112 -15.34 -11.33 15.36
N PHE A 113 -14.27 -11.94 14.84
CA PHE A 113 -14.32 -13.13 13.99
C PHE A 113 -14.40 -14.42 14.82
N THR A 114 -15.49 -14.58 15.57
CA THR A 114 -15.73 -15.80 16.37
C THR A 114 -17.13 -16.33 16.14
N PHE A 115 -17.21 -17.61 15.78
CA PHE A 115 -18.45 -18.30 15.41
C PHE A 115 -18.66 -19.55 16.27
N TYR A 116 -19.93 -19.84 16.54
CA TYR A 116 -20.38 -21.03 17.25
C TYR A 116 -21.25 -21.85 16.30
N LEU A 117 -20.75 -23.01 15.86
CA LEU A 117 -21.36 -23.85 14.83
C LEU A 117 -21.48 -25.33 15.26
N GLU A 118 -21.54 -25.58 16.57
CA GLU A 118 -21.77 -26.93 17.11
C GLU A 118 -23.25 -27.27 17.23
N ASN A 119 -24.09 -26.29 17.57
CA ASN A 119 -25.53 -26.42 17.48
C ASN A 119 -26.03 -25.77 16.16
N PRO A 120 -26.74 -26.53 15.30
CA PRO A 120 -27.35 -26.03 14.07
C PRO A 120 -28.22 -24.77 14.21
N ASP A 121 -28.84 -24.54 15.38
CA ASP A 121 -29.67 -23.36 15.67
C ASP A 121 -28.88 -22.04 15.58
N PHE A 122 -27.56 -22.09 15.74
CA PHE A 122 -26.69 -20.91 15.65
C PHE A 122 -26.32 -20.53 14.21
N LEU A 123 -26.78 -21.26 13.19
CA LEU A 123 -26.41 -20.99 11.80
C LEU A 123 -26.90 -19.62 11.30
N THR A 124 -28.14 -19.25 11.62
CA THR A 124 -28.72 -17.96 11.22
C THR A 124 -28.05 -16.78 11.95
N PRO A 125 -27.86 -16.82 13.29
CA PRO A 125 -27.02 -15.84 13.99
C PRO A 125 -25.58 -15.75 13.48
N ALA A 126 -24.96 -16.89 13.15
CA ALA A 126 -23.61 -16.94 12.60
C ALA A 126 -23.54 -16.25 11.23
N TYR A 127 -24.53 -16.48 10.35
CA TYR A 127 -24.62 -15.77 9.07
C TYR A 127 -24.77 -14.24 9.28
N GLY A 128 -25.64 -13.80 10.19
CA GLY A 128 -25.80 -12.38 10.49
C GLY A 128 -24.49 -11.70 10.94
N ARG A 129 -23.72 -12.39 11.80
CA ARG A 129 -22.37 -11.92 12.19
C ARG A 129 -21.41 -11.89 11.01
N TYR A 130 -21.40 -12.95 10.20
CA TYR A 130 -20.51 -13.05 9.04
C TYR A 130 -20.79 -11.95 8.02
N SER A 131 -22.07 -11.69 7.70
CA SER A 131 -22.47 -10.59 6.81
C SER A 131 -22.01 -9.22 7.34
N SER A 132 -22.10 -8.98 8.65
CA SER A 132 -21.54 -7.75 9.24
C SER A 132 -20.02 -7.64 9.08
N ILE A 133 -19.29 -8.75 9.16
CA ILE A 133 -17.84 -8.78 8.91
C ILE A 133 -17.54 -8.49 7.44
N VAL A 134 -18.31 -9.06 6.52
CA VAL A 134 -18.19 -8.81 5.07
C VAL A 134 -18.33 -7.31 4.79
N ASP A 135 -19.32 -6.64 5.38
CA ASP A 135 -19.50 -5.19 5.25
C ASP A 135 -18.30 -4.40 5.78
N MET A 136 -17.73 -4.81 6.92
CA MET A 136 -16.53 -4.15 7.47
C MET A 136 -15.33 -4.26 6.51
N ILE A 137 -15.15 -5.40 5.85
CA ILE A 137 -14.04 -5.67 4.92
C ILE A 137 -14.26 -4.96 3.57
N VAL A 138 -15.46 -5.08 2.99
CA VAL A 138 -15.77 -4.56 1.66
C VAL A 138 -15.77 -3.03 1.64
N THR A 139 -16.12 -2.38 2.76
CA THR A 139 -16.14 -0.90 2.88
C THR A 139 -14.77 -0.27 3.06
N VAL A 140 -13.71 -1.05 3.25
CA VAL A 140 -12.33 -0.54 3.31
C VAL A 140 -11.99 0.14 1.99
N LYS A 141 -11.68 1.43 2.00
CA LYS A 141 -11.31 2.20 0.80
C LYS A 141 -9.82 2.02 0.49
N TYR A 142 -9.50 2.00 -0.80
CA TYR A 142 -8.12 2.03 -1.33
C TYR A 142 -7.96 3.07 -2.45
N SER A 143 -8.76 4.15 -2.37
CA SER A 143 -8.78 5.21 -3.39
C SER A 143 -7.45 5.95 -3.50
N THR A 144 -6.67 6.01 -2.41
CA THR A 144 -5.35 6.64 -2.41
C THR A 144 -4.37 5.84 -3.25
N HIS A 145 -4.36 4.52 -3.10
CA HIS A 145 -3.57 3.63 -3.95
C HIS A 145 -3.94 3.76 -5.43
N MET A 146 -5.24 3.80 -5.76
CA MET A 146 -5.67 4.05 -7.14
C MET A 146 -5.22 5.42 -7.68
N ALA A 147 -5.30 6.48 -6.86
CA ALA A 147 -4.80 7.80 -7.24
C ALA A 147 -3.27 7.81 -7.41
N PHE A 148 -2.56 7.08 -6.55
CA PHE A 148 -1.12 6.90 -6.62
C PHE A 148 -0.69 6.20 -7.91
N LEU A 149 -1.31 5.07 -8.28
CA LEU A 149 -1.02 4.33 -9.52
C LEU A 149 -1.22 5.18 -10.78
N ASN A 150 -2.21 6.08 -10.76
CA ASN A 150 -2.49 6.99 -11.87
C ASN A 150 -1.61 8.26 -11.86
N SER A 151 -0.74 8.42 -10.86
CA SER A 151 0.13 9.58 -10.72
C SER A 151 1.52 9.35 -11.33
N ASN A 152 2.21 10.44 -11.69
CA ASN A 152 3.62 10.38 -12.10
C ASN A 152 4.56 9.94 -10.94
N ALA A 153 4.06 9.80 -9.70
CA ALA A 153 4.81 9.38 -8.52
C ALA A 153 5.23 7.91 -8.57
N VAL A 154 4.54 7.07 -9.37
CA VAL A 154 4.91 5.67 -9.58
C VAL A 154 6.32 5.58 -10.14
N SER A 155 6.63 6.39 -11.15
CA SER A 155 7.94 6.39 -11.85
C SER A 155 9.14 6.82 -11.00
N THR A 156 8.89 7.39 -9.82
CA THR A 156 9.94 7.78 -8.85
C THR A 156 10.20 6.72 -7.79
N LEU A 157 9.26 5.78 -7.59
CA LEU A 157 9.36 4.67 -6.61
C LEU A 157 9.71 3.33 -7.27
N THR A 158 9.90 3.32 -8.60
CA THR A 158 10.05 2.11 -9.43
C THR A 158 11.38 1.34 -9.28
N GLU A 159 12.16 1.58 -8.23
CA GLU A 159 13.33 0.77 -7.90
C GLU A 159 13.36 0.32 -6.42
N ASP A 160 12.24 0.08 -5.74
CA ASP A 160 12.34 -0.20 -4.29
C ASP A 160 11.33 -1.21 -3.76
N ALA A 161 11.81 -2.01 -2.80
CA ALA A 161 11.01 -2.95 -2.01
C ALA A 161 9.73 -2.32 -1.42
N VAL A 162 9.68 -0.99 -1.30
CA VAL A 162 8.52 -0.18 -0.91
C VAL A 162 7.33 -0.38 -1.85
N TYR A 163 7.51 -0.23 -3.17
CA TYR A 163 6.42 -0.39 -4.13
C TYR A 163 5.88 -1.82 -4.10
N ASN A 164 6.77 -2.82 -4.13
CA ASN A 164 6.37 -4.23 -4.08
C ASN A 164 5.61 -4.57 -2.79
N ALA A 165 6.04 -4.06 -1.63
CA ALA A 165 5.32 -4.30 -0.38
C ALA A 165 3.92 -3.67 -0.40
N ILE A 166 3.80 -2.46 -0.95
CA ILE A 166 2.51 -1.77 -1.13
C ILE A 166 1.60 -2.59 -2.05
N GLU A 167 2.06 -2.96 -3.24
CA GLU A 167 1.27 -3.75 -4.20
C GLU A 167 0.77 -5.05 -3.57
N ILE A 168 1.65 -5.81 -2.91
CA ILE A 168 1.27 -7.07 -2.23
C ILE A 168 0.17 -6.83 -1.19
N ALA A 169 0.23 -5.73 -0.43
CA ALA A 169 -0.79 -5.42 0.56
C ALA A 169 -2.16 -5.11 -0.08
N TYR A 170 -2.17 -4.36 -1.18
CA TYR A 170 -3.41 -4.02 -1.88
C TYR A 170 -3.98 -5.19 -2.69
N ASP A 171 -3.13 -6.02 -3.30
CA ASP A 171 -3.52 -7.26 -3.97
C ASP A 171 -4.18 -8.24 -2.98
N ASN A 172 -3.57 -8.42 -1.80
CA ASN A 172 -4.15 -9.26 -0.74
C ASN A 172 -5.48 -8.68 -0.23
N LEU A 173 -5.61 -7.35 -0.13
CA LEU A 173 -6.86 -6.71 0.27
C LEU A 173 -7.96 -6.94 -0.78
N GLU A 174 -7.62 -6.86 -2.07
CA GLU A 174 -8.56 -7.14 -3.15
C GLU A 174 -8.96 -8.62 -3.16
N HIS A 175 -8.00 -9.53 -2.98
CA HIS A 175 -8.24 -10.96 -2.83
C HIS A 175 -9.19 -11.24 -1.66
N LEU A 176 -8.90 -10.72 -0.47
CA LEU A 176 -9.75 -10.87 0.71
C LEU A 176 -11.17 -10.38 0.44
N LYS A 177 -11.33 -9.20 -0.18
CA LYS A 177 -12.65 -8.64 -0.53
C LYS A 177 -13.43 -9.53 -1.49
N ALA A 178 -12.77 -10.12 -2.48
CA ALA A 178 -13.41 -11.06 -3.40
C ALA A 178 -13.79 -12.35 -2.65
N HIS A 179 -12.88 -12.90 -1.86
CA HIS A 179 -13.05 -14.14 -1.11
C HIS A 179 -14.23 -14.08 -0.14
N VAL A 180 -14.34 -13.00 0.64
CA VAL A 180 -15.45 -12.83 1.60
C VAL A 180 -16.80 -12.69 0.90
N ARG A 181 -16.85 -12.06 -0.28
CA ARG A 181 -18.10 -11.94 -1.06
C ARG A 181 -18.56 -13.29 -1.60
N ILE A 182 -17.62 -14.09 -2.12
CA ILE A 182 -17.92 -15.44 -2.61
C ILE A 182 -18.47 -16.29 -1.45
N ILE A 183 -17.81 -16.24 -0.30
CA ILE A 183 -18.21 -17.01 0.87
C ILE A 183 -19.52 -16.48 1.48
N ASP A 184 -19.80 -15.17 1.45
CA ASP A 184 -21.07 -14.61 1.91
C ASP A 184 -22.26 -15.13 1.10
N SER A 185 -22.13 -15.13 -0.23
CA SER A 185 -23.15 -15.68 -1.10
C SER A 185 -23.37 -17.17 -0.84
N ASP A 186 -22.30 -17.93 -0.66
CA ASP A 186 -22.38 -19.36 -0.38
C ASP A 186 -22.98 -19.66 1.01
N PHE A 187 -22.58 -18.91 2.04
CA PHE A 187 -23.11 -19.04 3.39
C PHE A 187 -24.61 -18.74 3.38
N LYS A 188 -25.03 -17.65 2.74
CA LYS A 188 -26.45 -17.32 2.56
C LYS A 188 -27.24 -18.48 1.95
N ASN A 189 -26.75 -19.03 0.84
CA ASN A 189 -27.40 -20.15 0.15
C ASN A 189 -27.50 -21.39 1.04
N LYS A 190 -26.45 -21.70 1.81
CA LYS A 190 -26.46 -22.84 2.73
C LYS A 190 -27.35 -22.64 3.95
N THR A 191 -27.45 -21.42 4.47
CA THR A 191 -28.40 -21.09 5.54
C THR A 191 -29.84 -21.23 5.04
N GLN A 192 -30.13 -20.86 3.79
CA GLN A 192 -31.44 -21.10 3.17
C GLN A 192 -31.74 -22.59 3.03
N LEU A 193 -30.80 -23.36 2.46
CA LEU A 193 -30.93 -24.83 2.32
C LEU A 193 -31.14 -25.51 3.68
N TYR A 194 -30.41 -25.09 4.71
CA TYR A 194 -30.58 -25.59 6.07
C TYR A 194 -32.01 -25.38 6.59
N ASN A 195 -32.56 -24.16 6.42
CA ASN A 195 -33.92 -23.84 6.85
C ASN A 195 -34.98 -24.67 6.09
N GLU A 196 -34.72 -25.05 4.84
CA GLU A 196 -35.60 -25.94 4.06
C GLU A 196 -35.53 -27.39 4.54
N ILE A 197 -34.32 -27.90 4.82
CA ILE A 197 -34.10 -29.25 5.36
C ILE A 197 -34.83 -29.43 6.68
N LEU A 198 -34.76 -28.43 7.57
CA LEU A 198 -35.47 -28.47 8.86
C LEU A 198 -36.99 -28.55 8.72
N LYS A 199 -37.57 -27.89 7.70
CA LYS A 199 -39.02 -27.84 7.48
C LYS A 199 -39.58 -29.10 6.82
N GLY A 200 -38.79 -29.77 5.99
CA GLY A 200 -39.22 -30.92 5.21
C GLY A 200 -39.03 -32.24 5.95
N ASN A 201 -37.77 -32.66 6.09
CA ASN A 201 -37.40 -33.90 6.78
C ASN A 201 -35.93 -33.79 7.26
N PRO A 202 -35.68 -33.63 8.57
CA PRO A 202 -34.34 -33.37 9.09
C PRO A 202 -33.37 -34.52 8.80
N ASN A 203 -32.47 -34.32 7.83
CA ASN A 203 -31.38 -35.24 7.56
C ASN A 203 -30.12 -34.79 8.32
N LYS A 204 -29.82 -35.47 9.44
CA LYS A 204 -28.68 -35.16 10.30
C LYS A 204 -27.33 -35.16 9.57
N HIS A 205 -27.12 -36.12 8.67
CA HIS A 205 -25.88 -36.22 7.90
C HIS A 205 -25.70 -35.01 6.98
N LEU A 206 -26.76 -34.58 6.30
CA LEU A 206 -26.72 -33.42 5.40
C LEU A 206 -26.45 -32.12 6.18
N ILE A 207 -27.03 -31.97 7.38
CA ILE A 207 -26.78 -30.83 8.27
C ILE A 207 -25.31 -30.79 8.72
N GLU A 208 -24.74 -31.94 9.12
CA GLU A 208 -23.34 -32.04 9.52
C GLU A 208 -22.38 -31.67 8.36
N VAL A 209 -22.69 -32.10 7.13
CA VAL A 209 -21.92 -31.74 5.94
C VAL A 209 -21.95 -30.23 5.68
N LEU A 210 -23.13 -29.59 5.76
CA LEU A 210 -23.27 -28.15 5.59
C LEU A 210 -22.49 -27.36 6.64
N LEU A 211 -22.59 -27.78 7.91
CA LEU A 211 -21.86 -27.14 9.01
C LEU A 211 -20.35 -27.27 8.86
N ASN A 212 -19.85 -28.44 8.46
CA ASN A 212 -18.42 -28.65 8.24
C ASN A 212 -17.90 -27.81 7.07
N ASP A 213 -18.65 -27.71 5.97
CA ASP A 213 -18.24 -26.88 4.84
C ASP A 213 -18.21 -25.39 5.21
N ILE A 214 -19.18 -24.90 5.98
CA ILE A 214 -19.16 -23.51 6.50
C ILE A 214 -17.98 -23.29 7.44
N LYS A 215 -17.69 -24.23 8.35
CA LYS A 215 -16.51 -24.18 9.23
C LYS A 215 -15.23 -24.04 8.41
N MET A 216 -15.04 -24.86 7.37
CA MET A 216 -13.86 -24.77 6.52
C MET A 216 -13.74 -23.42 5.81
N LYS A 217 -14.84 -22.89 5.29
CA LYS A 217 -14.85 -21.58 4.61
C LYS A 217 -14.57 -20.43 5.56
N LEU A 218 -15.15 -20.45 6.76
CA LEU A 218 -14.85 -19.46 7.81
C LEU A 218 -13.38 -19.49 8.23
N ARG A 219 -12.78 -20.67 8.35
CA ARG A 219 -11.35 -20.81 8.62
C ARG A 219 -10.50 -20.21 7.50
N SER A 220 -10.84 -20.49 6.24
CA SER A 220 -10.16 -19.90 5.09
C SER A 220 -10.26 -18.37 5.07
N VAL A 221 -11.40 -17.79 5.46
CA VAL A 221 -11.52 -16.32 5.60
C VAL A 221 -10.63 -15.80 6.72
N ALA A 222 -10.56 -16.48 7.86
CA ALA A 222 -9.66 -16.09 8.96
C ALA A 222 -8.19 -16.07 8.49
N GLU A 223 -7.79 -17.08 7.71
CA GLU A 223 -6.45 -17.14 7.11
C GLU A 223 -6.18 -15.93 6.19
N GLU A 224 -7.10 -15.61 5.28
CA GLU A 224 -6.99 -14.45 4.39
C GLU A 224 -6.97 -13.11 5.13
N VAL A 225 -7.75 -12.96 6.20
CA VAL A 225 -7.72 -11.76 7.07
C VAL A 225 -6.34 -11.60 7.70
N ALA A 226 -5.74 -12.69 8.20
CA ALA A 226 -4.41 -12.65 8.81
C ALA A 226 -3.32 -12.32 7.77
N ILE A 227 -3.36 -12.92 6.59
CA ILE A 227 -2.43 -12.64 5.47
C ILE A 227 -2.52 -11.16 5.06
N THR A 228 -3.73 -10.66 4.87
CA THR A 228 -3.97 -9.26 4.47
C THR A 228 -3.48 -8.29 5.54
N LYS A 229 -3.79 -8.55 6.82
CA LYS A 229 -3.34 -7.69 7.92
C LYS A 229 -1.82 -7.58 7.95
N ARG A 230 -1.11 -8.70 7.81
CA ARG A 230 0.35 -8.72 7.89
C ARG A 230 1.02 -8.05 6.70
N SER A 231 0.53 -8.28 5.49
CA SER A 231 1.04 -7.57 4.31
C SER A 231 0.82 -6.06 4.45
N ALA A 232 -0.32 -5.61 4.98
CA ALA A 232 -0.55 -4.21 5.30
C ALA A 232 0.42 -3.66 6.38
N VAL A 233 0.68 -4.42 7.45
CA VAL A 233 1.67 -4.04 8.48
C VAL A 233 3.08 -3.92 7.89
N MET A 234 3.49 -4.88 7.05
CA MET A 234 4.79 -4.87 6.37
C MET A 234 4.92 -3.68 5.43
N ALA A 235 3.92 -3.45 4.58
CA ALA A 235 3.89 -2.30 3.68
C ALA A 235 3.97 -0.98 4.45
N ASN A 236 3.23 -0.87 5.55
CA ASN A 236 3.25 0.30 6.40
C ASN A 236 4.64 0.54 7.02
N ALA A 237 5.32 -0.52 7.48
CA ALA A 237 6.66 -0.42 8.06
C ALA A 237 7.71 0.03 7.03
N VAL A 238 7.73 -0.61 5.85
CA VAL A 238 8.66 -0.26 4.77
C VAL A 238 8.41 1.18 4.28
N LEU A 239 7.14 1.59 4.19
CA LEU A 239 6.77 2.95 3.84
C LEU A 239 7.16 3.96 4.93
N ASN A 240 7.10 3.56 6.20
CA ASN A 240 7.54 4.37 7.33
C ASN A 240 9.05 4.65 7.27
N GLU A 241 9.86 3.63 6.99
CA GLU A 241 11.30 3.77 6.78
C GLU A 241 11.60 4.70 5.58
N HIS A 242 10.84 4.54 4.49
CA HIS A 242 10.96 5.40 3.31
C HIS A 242 10.66 6.87 3.64
N LEU A 243 9.57 7.13 4.36
CA LEU A 243 9.19 8.46 4.85
C LEU A 243 10.24 9.07 5.79
N ASN A 244 10.80 8.27 6.70
CA ASN A 244 11.88 8.69 7.58
C ASN A 244 13.14 9.08 6.78
N SER A 245 13.48 8.33 5.72
CA SER A 245 14.60 8.67 4.81
C SER A 245 14.36 10.01 4.07
N MET A 246 13.10 10.39 3.88
CA MET A 246 12.68 11.67 3.30
C MET A 246 12.51 12.80 4.34
N GLY A 247 12.97 12.57 5.59
CA GLY A 247 12.87 13.56 6.67
C GLY A 247 11.45 13.80 7.15
N VAL A 248 10.56 12.81 7.04
CA VAL A 248 9.25 12.79 7.70
C VAL A 248 9.40 11.97 8.96
N VAL A 249 9.41 12.60 10.14
CA VAL A 249 9.48 11.87 11.41
C VAL A 249 8.12 11.25 11.70
N SER A 250 8.11 9.95 11.92
CA SER A 250 6.92 9.17 12.27
C SER A 250 7.19 8.39 13.56
N ASP A 251 6.32 8.58 14.56
CA ASP A 251 6.38 7.80 15.80
C ASP A 251 5.76 6.41 15.53
N THR A 252 6.62 5.41 15.34
CA THR A 252 6.51 3.98 15.73
C THR A 252 7.26 3.08 14.74
N SER A 253 8.22 2.28 15.23
CA SER A 253 8.79 1.14 14.51
C SER A 253 8.43 -0.15 15.27
N GLU A 254 7.95 -1.16 14.56
CA GLU A 254 8.36 -2.56 14.78
C GLU A 254 7.88 -3.46 13.62
N LEU A 255 8.84 -4.22 13.07
CA LEU A 255 8.69 -5.17 11.97
C LEU A 255 8.17 -6.52 12.48
N ARG A 256 7.30 -7.20 11.72
CA ARG A 256 7.20 -8.67 11.74
C ARG A 256 7.02 -9.25 10.33
N THR A 257 7.78 -10.32 10.07
CA THR A 257 7.97 -11.04 8.81
C THR A 257 6.82 -12.01 8.48
N SER A 258 6.79 -12.45 7.22
CA SER A 258 5.77 -13.24 6.52
C SER A 258 5.54 -14.70 6.99
N ILE A 259 5.85 -15.06 8.24
CA ILE A 259 5.62 -16.40 8.80
C ILE A 259 4.36 -16.37 9.66
N LEU A 260 3.49 -17.40 9.60
CA LEU A 260 2.39 -17.58 10.58
C LEU A 260 2.94 -17.58 12.03
N LEU A 261 2.95 -16.41 12.66
CA LEU A 261 3.16 -16.17 14.08
C LEU A 261 2.18 -17.00 14.92
N PRO A 262 2.60 -17.47 16.12
CA PRO A 262 1.75 -18.21 17.04
C PRO A 262 0.43 -17.51 17.37
N GLU A 263 0.43 -16.18 17.42
CA GLU A 263 -0.75 -15.35 17.68
C GLU A 263 -1.82 -15.47 16.57
N ASP A 264 -1.40 -15.59 15.31
CA ASP A 264 -2.31 -15.74 14.18
C ASP A 264 -2.77 -17.20 14.03
N ILE A 265 -1.92 -18.17 14.37
CA ILE A 265 -2.35 -19.58 14.54
C ILE A 265 -3.42 -19.66 15.62
N THR A 266 -3.21 -18.98 16.75
CA THR A 266 -4.17 -18.91 17.86
C THR A 266 -5.48 -18.25 17.41
N PHE A 267 -5.42 -17.17 16.65
CA PHE A 267 -6.60 -16.55 16.04
C PHE A 267 -7.35 -17.51 15.10
N ILE A 268 -6.64 -18.19 14.19
CA ILE A 268 -7.23 -19.15 13.25
C ILE A 268 -7.87 -20.31 14.00
N GLU A 269 -7.20 -20.86 15.02
CA GLU A 269 -7.71 -21.94 15.85
C GLU A 269 -8.90 -21.51 16.72
N GLN A 270 -8.92 -20.24 17.18
CA GLN A 270 -10.01 -19.68 17.98
C GLN A 270 -11.17 -19.10 17.16
N SER A 271 -11.06 -19.05 15.83
CA SER A 271 -12.11 -18.52 14.95
C SER A 271 -13.38 -19.39 14.98
N ILE A 272 -13.23 -20.67 15.33
CA ILE A 272 -14.29 -21.67 15.45
C ILE A 272 -14.18 -22.29 16.84
N ARG A 273 -15.02 -21.85 17.79
CA ARG A 273 -15.01 -22.40 19.15
C ARG A 273 -16.21 -23.32 19.39
N ALA A 274 -16.02 -24.25 20.31
CA ALA A 274 -17.12 -24.92 20.98
C ALA A 274 -18.00 -23.90 21.71
N VAL A 275 -19.30 -24.17 21.84
CA VAL A 275 -20.25 -23.26 22.50
C VAL A 275 -19.75 -22.97 23.93
N PRO A 276 -19.65 -21.70 24.37
CA PRO A 276 -19.08 -21.36 25.68
C PRO A 276 -20.10 -21.54 26.82
N ILE A 277 -21.13 -22.34 26.59
CA ILE A 277 -22.26 -22.52 27.50
C ILE A 277 -22.61 -24.01 27.44
N SER A 278 -22.44 -24.73 28.54
CA SER A 278 -22.96 -26.09 28.64
C SER A 278 -24.48 -26.05 28.36
N ILE A 279 -25.04 -27.10 27.78
CA ILE A 279 -26.49 -27.21 27.60
C ILE A 279 -27.23 -27.00 28.94
N GLU A 280 -26.60 -27.38 30.06
CA GLU A 280 -27.04 -27.09 31.44
C GLU A 280 -27.20 -25.59 31.74
N ASP A 281 -26.30 -24.72 31.29
CA ASP A 281 -26.39 -23.27 31.53
C ASP A 281 -27.47 -22.60 30.67
N VAL A 282 -27.80 -23.16 29.49
CA VAL A 282 -28.94 -22.73 28.67
C VAL A 282 -30.26 -23.22 29.28
N GLU A 283 -30.32 -24.47 29.72
CA GLU A 283 -31.49 -25.03 30.42
C GLU A 283 -31.76 -24.32 31.76
N ASN A 284 -30.72 -23.95 32.50
CA ASN A 284 -30.86 -23.20 33.74
C ASN A 284 -31.37 -21.78 33.50
N ARG A 285 -31.04 -21.15 32.36
CA ARG A 285 -31.59 -19.84 31.97
C ARG A 285 -33.05 -19.93 31.50
N LEU A 286 -33.42 -21.00 30.77
CA LEU A 286 -34.80 -21.26 30.35
C LEU A 286 -35.72 -21.67 31.51
N LYS A 287 -35.18 -22.31 32.55
CA LYS A 287 -35.89 -22.61 33.81
C LYS A 287 -35.96 -21.40 34.76
N GLN A 288 -35.21 -20.33 34.49
CA GLN A 288 -35.15 -19.10 35.29
C GLN A 288 -35.95 -17.93 34.70
N GLU A 289 -36.78 -18.14 33.68
CA GLU A 289 -37.86 -17.20 33.36
C GLU A 289 -39.11 -17.58 34.18
N PRO A 290 -39.35 -16.96 35.37
CA PRO A 290 -40.67 -17.00 35.95
C PRO A 290 -41.59 -16.07 35.17
N GLU A 291 -42.78 -16.57 34.88
CA GLU A 291 -44.04 -15.85 34.72
C GLU A 291 -43.94 -14.34 35.05
N GLN A 292 -43.68 -13.53 34.02
CA GLN A 292 -44.15 -12.15 33.97
C GLN A 292 -44.98 -11.98 32.71
N GLN A 293 -46.20 -12.50 32.77
CA GLN A 293 -47.44 -11.82 32.37
C GLN A 293 -48.60 -12.42 33.16
#